data_AF-A0A2E0UR56-F1
#
_entry.id   AF-A0A2E0UR56-F1
#
_cell.length_a   1.000
_cell.length_b   1.000
_cell.length_c   1.000
_cell.angle_alpha   90.00
_cell.angle_beta   90.00
_cell.angle_gamma   90.00
#
_symmetry.space_group_name_H-M   'P 1'
#
loop_
_entity.id
_entity.type
_entity.pdbx_description
1 polymer ?
#
loop_
_entity_poly.entity_id
_entity_poly.type
_entity_poly.pdbx_seq_one_letter_code
_entity_poly.pdbx_strand_id
1 'polypeptide(L)'
;MRKNLFLSLFIGFVIVVSALFQLQPVTAKAFCEPDTTTVYLPLILNSFSTNTSIVVDHRHTDISQIPDEWIEAAKQYIVHYAHTSHGSQILSGLRWLEQQDPKYNVDIKVSNLLALPTDTTAMGFYDGNNYSGTTYITPEMYWETQDGITHTRSVVSPGSFDFSLWTWCGQMSYYSTTQVQTYLNIMNQFENDYPSTRFILYTGHTDGSTPTSGSALWRNNNMVRTYAVENNKLLFDFADIESYDPDGNFYPNATDGCSWCGDWCSNHPGAFECQSLPSCAHTHGLQCTLKAQAFWHLMARMAGWNGNPTP
;
A
#
# COMPACT_ATOMS: atom_id res chain seq x y z
N MET A 1 29.86 -50.95 -65.22
CA MET A 1 30.78 -50.19 -66.12
C MET A 1 29.96 -49.55 -67.23
N ARG A 2 30.22 -48.26 -67.51
CA ARG A 2 29.80 -47.40 -68.65
C ARG A 2 28.29 -47.10 -68.78
N LYS A 3 27.83 -45.86 -68.48
CA LYS A 3 28.03 -44.52 -69.10
C LYS A 3 27.13 -44.28 -70.32
N ASN A 4 26.34 -43.20 -70.24
CA ASN A 4 26.03 -42.14 -71.23
C ASN A 4 24.73 -41.46 -70.73
N LEU A 5 24.70 -40.30 -70.07
CA LEU A 5 25.16 -38.95 -70.41
C LEU A 5 24.68 -38.48 -71.78
N PHE A 6 23.61 -37.68 -71.81
CA PHE A 6 23.50 -36.54 -72.72
C PHE A 6 22.91 -35.33 -72.00
N LEU A 7 23.71 -34.28 -72.05
CA LEU A 7 23.55 -32.93 -71.56
C LEU A 7 22.91 -32.10 -72.68
N SER A 8 21.97 -31.22 -72.38
CA SER A 8 21.66 -30.05 -73.23
C SER A 8 21.03 -28.96 -72.37
N LEU A 9 21.84 -27.92 -72.11
CA LEU A 9 21.44 -26.58 -71.68
C LEU A 9 20.50 -25.96 -72.71
N PHE A 10 19.51 -25.17 -72.29
CA PHE A 10 19.27 -23.85 -72.89
C PHE A 10 18.54 -22.92 -71.92
N ILE A 11 19.02 -21.68 -71.94
CA ILE A 11 18.73 -20.51 -71.10
C ILE A 11 17.42 -19.84 -71.54
N GLY A 12 16.65 -19.23 -70.62
CA GLY A 12 15.75 -18.15 -71.03
C GLY A 12 14.57 -17.78 -70.11
N PHE A 13 14.77 -16.69 -69.37
CA PHE A 13 13.81 -15.59 -69.15
C PHE A 13 12.64 -15.72 -68.14
N VAL A 14 12.75 -14.88 -67.11
CA VAL A 14 11.71 -14.48 -66.16
C VAL A 14 10.80 -13.43 -66.82
N ILE A 15 9.48 -13.63 -66.80
CA ILE A 15 8.51 -12.53 -66.93
C ILE A 15 7.42 -12.72 -65.87
N VAL A 16 7.37 -11.77 -64.93
CA VAL A 16 6.27 -11.57 -64.00
C VAL A 16 5.16 -10.84 -64.76
N VAL A 17 3.96 -11.43 -64.84
CA VAL A 17 2.76 -10.74 -65.31
C VAL A 17 1.80 -10.58 -64.13
N SER A 18 1.75 -9.35 -63.62
CA SER A 18 0.75 -8.87 -62.68
C SER A 18 -0.56 -8.59 -63.42
N ALA A 19 -1.62 -9.33 -63.08
CA ALA A 19 -2.98 -9.04 -63.53
C ALA A 19 -3.81 -8.53 -62.33
N LEU A 20 -4.04 -7.22 -62.33
CA LEU A 20 -4.96 -6.50 -61.45
C LEU A 20 -6.40 -6.87 -61.79
N PHE A 21 -7.12 -7.51 -60.86
CA PHE A 21 -8.58 -7.58 -60.91
C PHE A 21 -9.18 -6.35 -60.23
N GLN A 22 -9.85 -5.51 -61.01
CA GLN A 22 -10.67 -4.41 -60.50
C GLN A 22 -12.04 -4.95 -60.07
N LEU A 23 -12.37 -4.82 -58.79
CA LEU A 23 -13.73 -5.02 -58.27
C LEU A 23 -14.43 -3.66 -58.19
N GLN A 24 -15.61 -3.57 -58.82
CA GLN A 24 -16.48 -2.39 -58.76
C GLN A 24 -17.24 -2.32 -57.41
N PRO A 25 -17.58 -1.10 -56.93
CA PRO A 25 -18.20 -0.93 -55.63
C PRO A 25 -19.69 -1.28 -55.65
N VAL A 26 -20.12 -2.09 -54.68
CA VAL A 26 -21.53 -2.30 -54.35
C VAL A 26 -21.95 -1.20 -53.38
N THR A 27 -22.95 -0.40 -53.73
CA THR A 27 -23.56 0.60 -52.86
C THR A 27 -24.34 -0.08 -51.73
N ALA A 28 -23.80 -0.03 -50.52
CA ALA A 28 -24.51 -0.38 -49.29
C ALA A 28 -25.29 0.84 -48.76
N LYS A 29 -26.55 0.61 -48.37
CA LYS A 29 -27.40 1.59 -47.67
C LYS A 29 -26.78 1.96 -46.33
N ALA A 30 -26.93 3.22 -45.93
CA ALA A 30 -26.54 3.72 -44.61
C ALA A 30 -27.18 2.88 -43.50
N PHE A 31 -26.34 2.08 -42.83
CA PHE A 31 -26.62 1.53 -41.51
C PHE A 31 -26.07 2.54 -40.50
N CYS A 32 -26.86 2.89 -39.48
CA CYS A 32 -26.35 3.64 -38.33
C CYS A 32 -25.12 2.91 -37.77
N GLU A 33 -24.00 3.62 -37.64
CA GLU A 33 -22.85 3.17 -36.86
C GLU A 33 -23.34 2.86 -35.44
N PRO A 34 -23.11 1.65 -34.90
CA PRO A 34 -23.01 1.52 -33.46
C PRO A 34 -21.77 2.34 -33.06
N ASP A 35 -21.96 3.28 -32.15
CA ASP A 35 -20.88 4.00 -31.48
C ASP A 35 -20.03 2.95 -30.74
N THR A 36 -19.03 2.40 -31.44
CA THR A 36 -18.03 1.54 -30.83
C THR A 36 -17.04 2.44 -30.13
N THR A 37 -17.47 3.01 -29.00
CA THR A 37 -16.56 3.52 -28.00
C THR A 37 -15.68 2.34 -27.59
N THR A 38 -14.48 2.27 -28.15
CA THR A 38 -13.50 1.26 -27.79
C THR A 38 -13.00 1.65 -26.41
N VAL A 39 -13.57 1.04 -25.37
CA VAL A 39 -13.09 1.17 -24.00
C VAL A 39 -11.78 0.40 -23.92
N TYR A 40 -10.66 1.12 -23.95
CA TYR A 40 -9.38 0.59 -23.52
C TYR A 40 -9.44 0.49 -21.99
N LEU A 41 -9.90 -0.65 -21.46
CA LEU A 41 -9.58 -1.02 -20.10
C LEU A 41 -8.07 -1.23 -20.06
N PRO A 42 -7.30 -0.44 -19.30
CA PRO A 42 -5.91 -0.79 -19.06
C PRO A 42 -5.94 -2.19 -18.44
N LEU A 43 -5.25 -3.14 -19.06
CA LEU A 43 -4.83 -4.32 -18.32
C LEU A 43 -3.92 -3.77 -17.22
N ILE A 44 -4.44 -3.62 -16.01
CA ILE A 44 -3.62 -3.37 -14.83
C ILE A 44 -2.90 -4.69 -14.56
N LEU A 45 -1.81 -4.92 -15.28
CA LEU A 45 -0.75 -5.74 -14.73
C LEU A 45 -0.22 -4.92 -13.56
N ASN A 46 -0.46 -5.36 -12.32
CA ASN A 46 0.16 -4.82 -11.11
C ASN A 46 1.68 -5.09 -11.15
N SER A 47 2.37 -4.50 -12.13
CA SER A 47 3.82 -4.37 -12.13
C SER A 47 4.14 -3.11 -11.34
N PHE A 48 4.39 -3.27 -10.04
CA PHE A 48 4.86 -2.20 -9.18
C PHE A 48 6.24 -1.72 -9.67
N SER A 49 6.29 -0.76 -10.59
CA SER A 49 7.53 -0.13 -11.05
C SER A 49 7.74 1.20 -10.31
N THR A 50 8.03 1.12 -9.02
CA THR A 50 8.61 2.23 -8.27
C THR A 50 10.00 1.80 -7.83
N ASN A 51 11.03 2.19 -8.58
CA ASN A 51 12.44 1.96 -8.24
C ASN A 51 12.93 2.83 -7.05
N THR A 52 12.00 3.39 -6.28
CA THR A 52 12.27 4.28 -5.16
C THR A 52 11.36 3.90 -3.99
N SER A 53 11.90 3.94 -2.78
CA SER A 53 11.12 3.81 -1.55
C SER A 53 9.95 4.79 -1.52
N ILE A 54 8.80 4.36 -0.98
CA ILE A 54 7.70 5.26 -0.66
C ILE A 54 7.63 5.36 0.86
N VAL A 55 7.84 6.57 1.38
CA VAL A 55 7.75 6.89 2.80
C VAL A 55 6.58 7.85 2.99
N VAL A 56 5.65 7.47 3.84
CA VAL A 56 4.53 8.32 4.27
C VAL A 56 4.71 8.63 5.74
N ASP A 57 4.61 9.91 6.06
CA ASP A 57 4.99 10.52 7.33
C ASP A 57 4.11 11.76 7.62
N HIS A 58 4.47 12.64 8.56
CA HIS A 58 3.65 13.80 8.92
C HIS A 58 3.28 14.72 7.73
N ARG A 59 4.10 14.74 6.68
CA ARG A 59 3.89 15.58 5.48
C ARG A 59 2.79 15.07 4.57
N HIS A 60 2.24 13.90 4.87
CA HIS A 60 1.25 13.20 4.05
C HIS A 60 -0.07 13.06 4.80
N THR A 61 -0.41 14.01 5.66
CA THR A 61 -1.58 13.93 6.55
C THR A 61 -2.76 14.79 6.10
N ASP A 62 -2.63 15.55 5.01
CA ASP A 62 -3.71 16.37 4.43
C ASP A 62 -4.45 15.59 3.34
N ILE A 63 -5.60 15.03 3.66
CA ILE A 63 -6.38 14.19 2.73
C ILE A 63 -6.88 14.92 1.49
N SER A 64 -7.00 16.25 1.54
CA SER A 64 -7.51 17.05 0.43
C SER A 64 -6.55 17.09 -0.76
N GLN A 65 -5.29 16.71 -0.56
CA GLN A 65 -4.26 16.69 -1.60
C GLN A 65 -4.40 15.52 -2.57
N ILE A 66 -5.13 14.46 -2.20
CA ILE A 66 -5.25 13.26 -3.02
C ILE A 66 -6.34 13.49 -4.09
N PRO A 67 -5.99 13.49 -5.39
CA PRO A 67 -6.98 13.61 -6.46
C PRO A 67 -7.96 12.43 -6.48
N ASP A 68 -9.20 12.69 -6.88
CA ASP A 68 -10.30 11.72 -6.89
C ASP A 68 -9.96 10.43 -7.63
N GLU A 69 -9.27 10.52 -8.78
CA GLU A 69 -8.90 9.33 -9.55
C GLU A 69 -7.98 8.36 -8.79
N TRP A 70 -7.12 8.88 -7.90
CA TRP A 70 -6.21 8.06 -7.11
C TRP A 70 -6.88 7.48 -5.87
N ILE A 71 -7.95 8.11 -5.39
CA ILE A 71 -8.81 7.54 -4.35
C ILE A 71 -9.60 6.37 -4.93
N GLU A 72 -10.20 6.53 -6.11
CA GLU A 72 -10.92 5.44 -6.79
C GLU A 72 -9.99 4.28 -7.17
N ALA A 73 -8.77 4.57 -7.61
CA ALA A 73 -7.77 3.54 -7.87
C ALA A 73 -7.32 2.83 -6.58
N ALA A 74 -7.12 3.57 -5.48
CA ALA A 74 -6.73 2.99 -4.19
C ALA A 74 -7.81 2.07 -3.59
N LYS A 75 -9.10 2.32 -3.86
CA LYS A 75 -10.20 1.44 -3.44
C LYS A 75 -10.13 0.02 -4.02
N GLN A 76 -9.37 -0.18 -5.08
CA GLN A 76 -9.22 -1.52 -5.69
C GLN A 76 -8.31 -2.44 -4.87
N TYR A 77 -7.61 -1.92 -3.86
CA TYR A 77 -6.67 -2.68 -3.06
C TYR A 77 -7.32 -3.47 -1.93
N ILE A 78 -6.75 -4.65 -1.66
CA ILE A 78 -7.05 -5.46 -0.49
C ILE A 78 -5.80 -5.57 0.39
N VAL A 79 -5.94 -5.14 1.65
CA VAL A 79 -4.87 -5.07 2.63
C VAL A 79 -5.03 -6.17 3.69
N HIS A 80 -4.02 -7.02 3.84
CA HIS A 80 -3.86 -7.86 5.02
C HIS A 80 -3.27 -7.01 6.16
N TYR A 81 -4.04 -6.86 7.24
CA TYR A 81 -3.78 -5.92 8.32
C TYR A 81 -3.65 -6.68 9.64
N ALA A 82 -2.41 -7.02 10.03
CA ALA A 82 -2.13 -7.66 11.31
C ALA A 82 -1.61 -6.64 12.32
N HIS A 83 -2.08 -6.69 13.57
CA HIS A 83 -1.64 -5.71 14.55
C HIS A 83 -1.84 -6.10 16.02
N THR A 84 -1.11 -5.39 16.87
CA THR A 84 -1.39 -5.22 18.31
C THR A 84 -2.18 -3.93 18.57
N SER A 85 -2.31 -3.49 19.82
CA SER A 85 -3.22 -2.39 20.19
C SER A 85 -2.98 -1.08 19.43
N HIS A 86 -1.74 -0.59 19.29
CA HIS A 86 -1.45 0.66 18.57
C HIS A 86 -1.84 0.62 17.08
N GLY A 87 -1.78 -0.54 16.42
CA GLY A 87 -2.22 -0.65 15.02
C GLY A 87 -3.71 -0.44 14.82
N SER A 88 -4.54 -0.60 15.87
CA SER A 88 -5.99 -0.32 15.79
C SER A 88 -6.30 1.17 15.57
N GLN A 89 -5.32 2.05 15.79
CA GLN A 89 -5.47 3.48 15.62
C GLN A 89 -5.78 3.85 14.16
N ILE A 90 -5.10 3.22 13.19
CA ILE A 90 -5.36 3.47 11.76
C ILE A 90 -6.76 3.01 11.39
N LEU A 91 -7.18 1.80 11.81
CA LEU A 91 -8.52 1.28 11.53
C LEU A 91 -9.62 2.18 12.12
N SER A 92 -9.40 2.71 13.33
CA SER A 92 -10.33 3.65 13.97
C SER A 92 -10.40 4.98 13.22
N GLY A 93 -9.26 5.49 12.77
CA GLY A 93 -9.18 6.69 11.93
C GLY A 93 -9.80 6.49 10.55
N LEU A 94 -9.63 5.33 9.91
CA LEU A 94 -10.23 5.04 8.60
C LEU A 94 -11.76 5.03 8.67
N ARG A 95 -12.33 4.39 9.71
CA ARG A 95 -13.78 4.43 9.97
C ARG A 95 -14.28 5.84 10.26
N TRP A 96 -13.49 6.64 10.98
CA TRP A 96 -13.81 8.05 11.21
C TRP A 96 -13.82 8.84 9.89
N LEU A 97 -12.81 8.64 9.05
CA LEU A 97 -12.67 9.36 7.79
C LEU A 97 -13.83 9.05 6.83
N GLU A 98 -14.21 7.78 6.71
CA GLU A 98 -15.41 7.35 5.96
C GLU A 98 -16.69 8.01 6.49
N GLN A 99 -16.83 8.19 7.81
CA GLN A 99 -17.98 8.88 8.39
C GLN A 99 -17.98 10.39 8.11
N GLN A 100 -16.81 11.01 7.99
CA GLN A 100 -16.71 12.42 7.62
C GLN A 100 -16.99 12.63 6.13
N ASP A 101 -16.44 11.75 5.28
CA ASP A 101 -16.61 11.76 3.84
C ASP A 101 -16.65 10.32 3.28
N PRO A 102 -17.84 9.83 2.85
CA PRO A 102 -18.02 8.49 2.29
C PRO A 102 -17.18 8.21 1.04
N LYS A 103 -16.57 9.23 0.42
CA LYS A 103 -15.58 9.06 -0.64
C LYS A 103 -14.40 8.19 -0.19
N TYR A 104 -14.06 8.19 1.09
CA TYR A 104 -12.95 7.41 1.67
C TYR A 104 -13.44 6.12 2.35
N ASN A 105 -14.40 5.42 1.74
CA ASN A 105 -15.00 4.20 2.28
C ASN A 105 -14.03 3.02 2.37
N VAL A 106 -14.20 2.20 3.40
CA VAL A 106 -13.37 1.02 3.70
C VAL A 106 -14.23 -0.17 4.11
N ASP A 107 -13.88 -1.37 3.63
CA ASP A 107 -14.50 -2.62 4.09
C ASP A 107 -13.53 -3.36 5.00
N ILE A 108 -13.68 -3.17 6.32
CA ILE A 108 -12.81 -3.79 7.32
C ILE A 108 -13.43 -5.09 7.82
N LYS A 109 -12.94 -6.21 7.28
CA LYS A 109 -13.30 -7.55 7.71
C LYS A 109 -12.43 -8.01 8.88
N VAL A 110 -12.91 -7.77 10.10
CA VAL A 110 -12.32 -8.34 11.32
C VAL A 110 -12.65 -9.82 11.40
N SER A 111 -11.63 -10.68 11.36
CA SER A 111 -11.83 -12.13 11.40
C SER A 111 -10.59 -12.85 11.91
N ASN A 112 -10.79 -13.85 12.75
CA ASN A 112 -9.69 -14.66 13.29
C ASN A 112 -9.15 -15.65 12.22
N LEU A 113 -10.01 -16.17 11.36
CA LEU A 113 -9.65 -16.97 10.20
C LEU A 113 -9.61 -16.11 8.93
N LEU A 114 -8.86 -16.58 7.94
CA LEU A 114 -8.76 -15.92 6.64
C LEU A 114 -10.14 -15.57 6.08
N ALA A 115 -10.37 -14.29 5.85
CA ALA A 115 -11.59 -13.77 5.27
C ALA A 115 -11.25 -12.61 4.33
N LEU A 116 -12.00 -12.50 3.23
CA LEU A 116 -11.89 -11.37 2.32
C LEU A 116 -12.99 -10.35 2.64
N PRO A 117 -12.72 -9.05 2.47
CA PRO A 117 -13.75 -8.04 2.35
C PRO A 117 -14.65 -8.36 1.14
N THR A 118 -15.89 -7.90 1.20
CA THR A 118 -16.95 -8.21 0.23
C THR A 118 -17.48 -7.00 -0.52
N ASP A 119 -17.31 -5.79 -0.01
CA ASP A 119 -17.66 -4.57 -0.73
C ASP A 119 -16.56 -4.20 -1.71
N THR A 120 -16.84 -4.41 -3.00
CA THR A 120 -15.90 -4.11 -4.09
C THR A 120 -15.84 -2.62 -4.44
N THR A 121 -16.60 -1.77 -3.77
CA THR A 121 -16.60 -0.31 -3.95
C THR A 121 -15.81 0.43 -2.88
N ALA A 122 -15.20 -0.31 -1.94
CA ALA A 122 -14.44 0.23 -0.81
C ALA A 122 -13.03 -0.39 -0.79
N MET A 123 -12.06 0.33 -0.22
CA MET A 123 -10.75 -0.26 0.03
C MET A 123 -10.89 -1.38 1.06
N GLY A 124 -10.42 -2.58 0.70
CA GLY A 124 -10.65 -3.79 1.47
C GLY A 124 -9.58 -4.03 2.53
N PHE A 125 -9.99 -4.48 3.73
CA PHE A 125 -9.07 -4.90 4.79
C PHE A 125 -9.48 -6.25 5.36
N TYR A 126 -8.50 -7.12 5.55
CA TYR A 126 -8.59 -8.28 6.43
C TYR A 126 -7.82 -7.98 7.71
N ASP A 127 -8.55 -7.75 8.81
CA ASP A 127 -7.98 -7.52 10.14
C ASP A 127 -7.86 -8.86 10.89
N GLY A 128 -6.67 -9.44 10.85
CA GLY A 128 -6.33 -10.76 11.38
C GLY A 128 -5.05 -11.33 10.74
N ASN A 129 -4.68 -12.57 11.10
CA ASN A 129 -3.58 -13.31 10.44
C ASN A 129 -3.83 -14.83 10.39
N ASN A 130 -5.09 -15.23 10.23
CA ASN A 130 -5.55 -16.62 10.11
C ASN A 130 -5.24 -17.47 11.34
N TYR A 131 -5.34 -16.87 12.52
CA TYR A 131 -5.20 -17.53 13.82
C TYR A 131 -6.56 -17.76 14.44
N SER A 132 -6.90 -19.01 14.76
CA SER A 132 -8.15 -19.29 15.47
C SER A 132 -8.17 -18.58 16.83
N GLY A 133 -9.26 -17.88 17.14
CA GLY A 133 -9.53 -17.34 18.48
C GLY A 133 -9.00 -15.94 18.76
N THR A 134 -8.27 -15.29 17.84
CA THR A 134 -7.81 -13.91 18.05
C THR A 134 -7.58 -13.15 16.73
N THR A 135 -7.79 -11.84 16.76
CA THR A 135 -7.31 -10.88 15.75
C THR A 135 -6.23 -9.96 16.31
N TYR A 136 -5.86 -10.12 17.58
CA TYR A 136 -4.72 -9.46 18.20
C TYR A 136 -3.46 -10.24 17.86
N ILE A 137 -2.69 -9.76 16.89
CA ILE A 137 -1.55 -10.49 16.28
C ILE A 137 -0.24 -9.94 16.87
N THR A 138 0.37 -10.69 17.79
CA THR A 138 1.68 -10.38 18.37
C THR A 138 2.81 -10.64 17.36
N PRO A 139 4.07 -10.19 17.61
CA PRO A 139 5.19 -10.47 16.72
C PRO A 139 5.35 -11.96 16.38
N GLU A 140 5.18 -12.83 17.39
CA GLU A 140 5.29 -14.28 17.27
C GLU A 140 4.25 -14.88 16.34
N MET A 141 3.11 -14.19 16.22
CA MET A 141 1.98 -14.58 15.39
C MET A 141 2.04 -13.96 13.98
N TYR A 142 3.15 -13.31 13.59
CA TYR A 142 3.29 -12.77 12.22
C TYR A 142 4.66 -13.04 11.60
N TRP A 143 5.76 -12.71 12.29
CA TRP A 143 7.11 -12.77 11.71
C TRP A 143 8.18 -13.36 12.63
N GLU A 144 8.00 -13.32 13.96
CA GLU A 144 9.08 -13.63 14.90
C GLU A 144 9.27 -15.13 15.13
N THR A 145 8.22 -15.93 14.94
CA THR A 145 8.30 -17.41 15.03
C THR A 145 7.95 -18.09 13.71
N GLN A 146 8.40 -19.34 13.57
CA GLN A 146 8.05 -20.16 12.41
C GLN A 146 6.54 -20.38 12.26
N ASP A 147 5.81 -20.42 13.37
CA ASP A 147 4.35 -20.53 13.38
C ASP A 147 3.71 -19.27 12.79
N GLY A 148 4.07 -18.09 13.31
CA GLY A 148 3.63 -16.79 12.78
C GLY A 148 3.96 -16.61 11.30
N ILE A 149 5.18 -16.98 10.89
CA ILE A 149 5.60 -16.96 9.48
C ILE A 149 4.69 -17.87 8.64
N THR A 150 4.36 -19.06 9.13
CA THR A 150 3.49 -20.02 8.40
C THR A 150 2.08 -19.47 8.25
N HIS A 151 1.55 -18.83 9.29
CA HIS A 151 0.24 -18.19 9.27
C HIS A 151 0.20 -16.99 8.29
N THR A 152 1.19 -16.10 8.34
CA THR A 152 1.30 -14.99 7.37
C THR A 152 1.37 -15.51 5.93
N ARG A 153 2.19 -16.56 5.68
CA ARG A 153 2.24 -17.23 4.37
C ARG A 153 0.90 -17.81 3.94
N SER A 154 0.12 -18.37 4.86
CA SER A 154 -1.22 -18.89 4.56
C SER A 154 -2.20 -17.81 4.10
N VAL A 155 -2.01 -16.56 4.56
CA VAL A 155 -2.83 -15.42 4.17
C VAL A 155 -2.45 -14.88 2.79
N VAL A 156 -1.15 -14.73 2.51
CA VAL A 156 -0.68 -14.10 1.26
C VAL A 156 -0.53 -15.07 0.09
N SER A 157 -0.31 -16.37 0.35
CA SER A 157 -0.12 -17.39 -0.70
C SER A 157 -1.28 -17.56 -1.70
N PRO A 158 -2.56 -17.33 -1.34
CA PRO A 158 -3.65 -17.32 -2.33
C PRO A 158 -3.56 -16.17 -3.34
N GLY A 159 -2.74 -15.14 -3.08
CA GLY A 159 -2.57 -14.00 -3.98
C GLY A 159 -3.73 -13.00 -3.96
N SER A 160 -4.56 -13.01 -2.91
CA SER A 160 -5.75 -12.16 -2.79
C SER A 160 -5.49 -10.79 -2.16
N PHE A 161 -4.26 -10.52 -1.69
CA PHE A 161 -3.89 -9.29 -1.00
C PHE A 161 -2.78 -8.57 -1.75
N ASP A 162 -3.00 -7.30 -2.08
CA ASP A 162 -1.99 -6.41 -2.69
C ASP A 162 -0.94 -5.98 -1.66
N PHE A 163 -1.37 -5.83 -0.40
CA PHE A 163 -0.52 -5.39 0.71
C PHE A 163 -0.64 -6.32 1.92
N SER A 164 0.47 -6.47 2.64
CA SER A 164 0.52 -7.12 3.94
C SER A 164 1.30 -6.24 4.91
N LEU A 165 0.79 -6.05 6.11
CA LEU A 165 1.47 -5.23 7.12
C LEU A 165 1.35 -5.81 8.52
N TRP A 166 2.31 -5.44 9.36
CA TRP A 166 2.24 -5.65 10.80
C TRP A 166 2.78 -4.44 11.55
N THR A 167 2.04 -3.97 12.55
CA THR A 167 2.38 -2.76 13.32
C THR A 167 2.99 -3.09 14.66
N TRP A 168 4.02 -2.35 15.06
CA TRP A 168 4.60 -2.43 16.40
C TRP A 168 3.67 -1.88 17.50
N CYS A 169 3.89 -2.34 18.74
CA CYS A 169 3.52 -1.66 19.97
C CYS A 169 4.83 -1.13 20.60
N GLY A 170 5.09 -1.42 21.88
CA GLY A 170 6.29 -0.97 22.59
C GLY A 170 7.58 -1.71 22.24
N GLN A 171 7.56 -2.74 21.37
CA GLN A 171 8.72 -3.57 21.05
C GLN A 171 9.93 -2.75 20.60
N MET A 172 9.72 -1.67 19.84
CA MET A 172 10.82 -0.84 19.34
C MET A 172 11.61 -0.16 20.47
N SER A 173 11.02 0.02 21.66
CA SER A 173 11.70 0.59 22.83
C SER A 173 12.59 -0.39 23.59
N TYR A 174 12.52 -1.70 23.33
CA TYR A 174 13.32 -2.69 24.06
C TYR A 174 13.94 -3.79 23.19
N TYR A 175 13.53 -3.95 21.92
CA TYR A 175 14.12 -4.93 21.01
C TYR A 175 15.57 -4.57 20.71
N SER A 176 16.40 -5.62 20.62
CA SER A 176 17.78 -5.49 20.16
C SER A 176 17.84 -5.14 18.66
N THR A 177 18.95 -4.55 18.22
CA THR A 177 19.19 -4.30 16.79
C THR A 177 19.14 -5.59 15.97
N THR A 178 19.59 -6.72 16.54
CA THR A 178 19.49 -8.05 15.91
C THR A 178 18.04 -8.46 15.67
N GLN A 179 17.13 -8.27 16.64
CA GLN A 179 15.72 -8.60 16.46
C GLN A 179 15.06 -7.72 15.40
N VAL A 180 15.35 -6.41 15.39
CA VAL A 180 14.85 -5.49 14.36
C VAL A 180 15.38 -5.90 12.97
N GLN A 181 16.65 -6.29 12.88
CA GLN A 181 17.21 -6.79 11.63
C GLN A 181 16.54 -8.10 11.17
N THR A 182 16.22 -9.01 12.10
CA THR A 182 15.46 -10.23 11.78
C THR A 182 14.10 -9.88 11.20
N TYR A 183 13.35 -8.95 11.80
CA TYR A 183 12.09 -8.47 11.23
C TYR A 183 12.26 -7.99 9.79
N LEU A 184 13.23 -7.09 9.54
CA LEU A 184 13.49 -6.55 8.21
C LEU A 184 13.84 -7.64 7.19
N ASN A 185 14.65 -8.61 7.60
CA ASN A 185 15.00 -9.76 6.76
C ASN A 185 13.78 -10.62 6.42
N ILE A 186 12.89 -10.87 7.38
CA ILE A 186 11.66 -11.65 7.16
C ILE A 186 10.67 -10.89 6.27
N MET A 187 10.49 -9.58 6.46
CA MET A 187 9.64 -8.78 5.56
C MET A 187 10.16 -8.80 4.13
N ASN A 188 11.48 -8.68 3.94
CA ASN A 188 12.11 -8.80 2.64
C ASN A 188 11.99 -10.20 2.05
N GLN A 189 12.10 -11.25 2.87
CA GLN A 189 11.85 -12.62 2.44
C GLN A 189 10.41 -12.79 1.94
N PHE A 190 9.43 -12.25 2.65
CA PHE A 190 8.04 -12.32 2.19
C PHE A 190 7.81 -11.62 0.85
N GLU A 191 8.33 -10.41 0.65
CA GLU A 191 8.21 -9.74 -0.67
C GLU A 191 8.89 -10.54 -1.80
N ASN A 192 10.02 -11.22 -1.52
CA ASN A 192 10.68 -12.07 -2.51
C ASN A 192 9.90 -13.35 -2.81
N ASP A 193 9.31 -13.96 -1.78
CA ASP A 193 8.52 -15.19 -1.89
C ASP A 193 7.15 -14.92 -2.57
N TYR A 194 6.59 -13.70 -2.41
CA TYR A 194 5.27 -13.29 -2.90
C TYR A 194 5.32 -11.96 -3.67
N PRO A 195 5.85 -11.94 -4.91
CA PRO A 195 6.10 -10.70 -5.65
C PRO A 195 4.84 -9.91 -6.04
N SER A 196 3.65 -10.51 -5.96
CA SER A 196 2.36 -9.83 -6.15
C SER A 196 1.89 -9.06 -4.93
N THR A 197 2.51 -9.26 -3.76
CA THR A 197 2.11 -8.63 -2.49
C THR A 197 3.27 -7.78 -1.96
N ARG A 198 3.00 -6.53 -1.66
CA ARG A 198 3.97 -5.62 -1.04
C ARG A 198 3.86 -5.65 0.48
N PHE A 199 4.99 -5.61 1.17
CA PHE A 199 5.01 -5.62 2.64
C PHE A 199 5.35 -4.23 3.15
N ILE A 200 4.40 -3.62 3.88
CA ILE A 200 4.54 -2.27 4.40
C ILE A 200 5.30 -2.34 5.73
N LEU A 201 6.44 -1.66 5.78
CA LEU A 201 7.21 -1.48 7.01
C LEU A 201 6.60 -0.37 7.86
N TYR A 202 6.76 -0.48 9.17
CA TYR A 202 6.29 0.51 10.14
C TYR A 202 7.44 0.92 11.06
N THR A 203 7.47 2.20 11.46
CA THR A 203 8.16 2.59 12.71
C THR A 203 7.27 2.28 13.92
N GLY A 204 7.85 2.19 15.12
CA GLY A 204 7.09 2.07 16.36
C GLY A 204 6.43 3.38 16.77
N HIS A 205 5.62 3.35 17.84
CA HIS A 205 5.05 4.57 18.42
C HIS A 205 6.07 5.32 19.29
N THR A 206 5.82 6.59 19.53
CA THR A 206 6.61 7.46 20.41
C THR A 206 6.40 7.10 21.88
N ASP A 207 7.44 7.21 22.70
CA ASP A 207 7.44 6.80 24.13
C ASP A 207 7.95 7.89 25.09
N GLY A 208 8.11 9.12 24.60
CA GLY A 208 8.67 10.25 25.36
C GLY A 208 10.19 10.35 25.35
N SER A 209 10.89 9.36 24.79
CA SER A 209 12.35 9.46 24.59
C SER A 209 12.72 10.45 23.49
N THR A 210 13.94 10.98 23.55
CA THR A 210 14.43 12.00 22.59
C THR A 210 15.51 11.45 21.65
N PRO A 211 15.72 12.04 20.45
CA PRO A 211 16.76 11.60 19.53
C PRO A 211 18.17 11.58 20.14
N THR A 212 18.45 12.50 21.07
CA THR A 212 19.75 12.64 21.73
C THR A 212 19.93 11.72 22.93
N SER A 213 18.89 11.01 23.37
CA SER A 213 18.93 10.16 24.56
C SER A 213 19.64 8.82 24.37
N GLY A 214 20.00 8.47 23.13
CA GLY A 214 20.50 7.14 22.80
C GLY A 214 19.44 6.04 22.96
N SER A 215 18.14 6.41 22.91
CA SER A 215 17.07 5.44 23.15
C SER A 215 17.02 4.34 22.10
N ALA A 216 16.61 3.15 22.55
CA ALA A 216 16.38 2.03 21.67
C ALA A 216 15.28 2.34 20.64
N LEU A 217 14.23 3.06 21.02
CA LEU A 217 13.16 3.46 20.12
C LEU A 217 13.70 4.27 18.92
N TRP A 218 14.39 5.39 19.17
CA TRP A 218 14.91 6.24 18.11
C TRP A 218 15.91 5.49 17.22
N ARG A 219 16.81 4.71 17.83
CA ARG A 219 17.75 3.85 17.11
C ARG A 219 17.00 2.87 16.19
N ASN A 220 16.04 2.12 16.73
CA ASN A 220 15.33 1.05 16.02
C ASN A 220 14.41 1.61 14.92
N ASN A 221 13.71 2.74 15.17
CA ASN A 221 12.94 3.43 14.14
C ASN A 221 13.83 3.93 13.00
N ASN A 222 15.01 4.48 13.31
CA ASN A 222 15.97 4.88 12.29
C ASN A 222 16.52 3.70 11.51
N MET A 223 16.71 2.52 12.12
CA MET A 223 17.08 1.31 11.37
C MET A 223 16.02 0.95 10.31
N VAL A 224 14.73 1.01 10.66
CA VAL A 224 13.64 0.73 9.70
C VAL A 224 13.59 1.79 8.60
N ARG A 225 13.71 3.08 8.95
CA ARG A 225 13.76 4.20 7.99
C ARG A 225 14.89 4.03 6.97
N THR A 226 16.10 3.79 7.46
CA THR A 226 17.28 3.56 6.60
C THR A 226 17.07 2.34 5.71
N TYR A 227 16.63 1.22 6.28
CA TYR A 227 16.38 0.01 5.50
C TYR A 227 15.35 0.23 4.39
N ALA A 228 14.27 0.97 4.69
CA ALA A 228 13.23 1.23 3.71
C ALA A 228 13.75 2.03 2.50
N VAL A 229 14.52 3.09 2.76
CA VAL A 229 15.14 3.91 1.70
C VAL A 229 16.16 3.11 0.90
N GLU A 230 17.07 2.41 1.57
CA GLU A 230 18.15 1.67 0.91
C GLU A 230 17.65 0.47 0.08
N ASN A 231 16.48 -0.09 0.42
CA ASN A 231 15.94 -1.30 -0.20
C ASN A 231 14.62 -1.05 -0.95
N ASN A 232 14.27 0.20 -1.26
CA ASN A 232 13.07 0.59 -2.01
C ASN A 232 11.76 0.01 -1.43
N LYS A 233 11.64 0.00 -0.09
CA LYS A 233 10.46 -0.51 0.61
C LYS A 233 9.38 0.55 0.76
N LEU A 234 8.19 0.09 1.11
CA LEU A 234 7.10 0.93 1.59
C LEU A 234 7.26 1.13 3.10
N LEU A 235 7.18 2.37 3.57
CA LEU A 235 7.26 2.71 4.98
C LEU A 235 6.10 3.63 5.36
N PHE A 236 5.35 3.20 6.38
CA PHE A 236 4.43 4.04 7.13
C PHE A 236 5.11 4.50 8.43
N ASP A 237 5.53 5.76 8.49
CA ASP A 237 6.32 6.29 9.60
C ASP A 237 5.44 6.78 10.76
N PHE A 238 4.95 5.80 11.52
CA PHE A 238 4.09 5.98 12.68
C PHE A 238 4.66 6.96 13.74
N ALA A 239 5.93 6.81 14.10
CA ALA A 239 6.58 7.69 15.07
C ALA A 239 6.74 9.12 14.55
N ASP A 240 6.98 9.28 13.25
CA ASP A 240 7.10 10.60 12.67
C ASP A 240 5.77 11.35 12.71
N ILE A 241 4.67 10.73 12.28
CA ILE A 241 3.32 11.32 12.41
C ILE A 241 3.01 11.71 13.87
N GLU A 242 3.43 10.92 14.84
CA GLU A 242 3.23 11.25 16.26
C GLU A 242 4.10 12.40 16.79
N SER A 243 5.19 12.72 16.10
CA SER A 243 6.18 13.69 16.54
C SER A 243 5.98 15.08 15.92
N TYR A 244 5.01 15.28 15.03
CA TYR A 244 4.74 16.56 14.41
C TYR A 244 3.27 16.92 14.50
N ASP A 245 2.97 18.19 14.79
CA ASP A 245 1.62 18.71 14.57
C ASP A 245 1.36 18.97 13.07
N PRO A 246 0.11 19.21 12.66
CA PRO A 246 -0.23 19.49 11.27
C PRO A 246 0.42 20.77 10.69
N ASP A 247 0.90 21.69 11.53
CA ASP A 247 1.66 22.87 11.09
C ASP A 247 3.15 22.56 10.86
N GLY A 248 3.60 21.34 11.18
CA GLY A 248 4.97 20.89 11.05
C GLY A 248 5.88 21.23 12.24
N ASN A 249 5.31 21.59 13.40
CA ASN A 249 6.09 21.77 14.62
C ASN A 249 6.52 20.42 15.18
N PHE A 250 7.83 20.27 15.41
CA PHE A 250 8.41 19.03 15.91
C PHE A 250 8.39 18.95 17.45
N TYR A 251 7.94 17.81 17.96
CA TYR A 251 7.90 17.44 19.37
C TYR A 251 8.90 16.31 19.65
N PRO A 252 10.17 16.64 19.97
CA PRO A 252 11.25 15.65 20.07
C PRO A 252 11.09 14.63 21.19
N ASN A 253 10.22 14.91 22.16
CA ASN A 253 9.88 14.06 23.29
C ASN A 253 8.39 13.70 23.28
N ALA A 254 7.77 13.62 22.10
CA ALA A 254 6.40 13.15 21.97
C ALA A 254 6.24 11.78 22.66
N THR A 255 5.11 11.62 23.33
CA THR A 255 4.65 10.35 23.90
C THR A 255 3.45 9.88 23.10
N ASP A 256 3.15 8.59 23.10
CA ASP A 256 1.92 8.07 22.51
C ASP A 256 0.66 8.77 23.02
N GLY A 257 0.63 9.26 24.26
CA GLY A 257 -0.48 10.08 24.77
C GLY A 257 -0.78 11.40 24.03
N CYS A 258 0.10 11.86 23.13
CA CYS A 258 0.00 13.11 22.37
C CYS A 258 -0.44 14.34 23.19
N SER A 259 0.41 14.79 24.11
CA SER A 259 0.11 15.93 25.00
C SER A 259 -0.23 17.24 24.26
N TRP A 260 0.30 17.44 23.05
CA TRP A 260 0.08 18.63 22.24
C TRP A 260 -1.23 18.59 21.44
N CYS A 261 -1.80 17.40 21.18
CA CYS A 261 -2.94 17.25 20.28
C CYS A 261 -4.19 18.02 20.72
N GLY A 262 -4.49 18.02 22.03
CA GLY A 262 -5.67 18.69 22.56
C GLY A 262 -5.60 20.21 22.44
N ASP A 263 -4.43 20.78 22.74
CA ASP A 263 -4.16 22.21 22.59
C ASP A 263 -4.20 22.61 21.11
N TRP A 264 -3.63 21.79 20.23
CA TRP A 264 -3.64 22.05 18.79
C TRP A 264 -5.07 22.11 18.24
N CYS A 265 -5.92 21.11 18.54
CA CYS A 265 -7.33 21.13 18.11
C CYS A 265 -8.13 22.29 18.73
N SER A 266 -7.83 22.67 19.98
CA SER A 266 -8.49 23.81 20.63
C SER A 266 -8.15 25.14 19.94
N ASN A 267 -6.92 25.27 19.41
CA ASN A 267 -6.47 26.43 18.65
C ASN A 267 -6.90 26.39 17.18
N HIS A 268 -7.25 25.22 16.66
CA HIS A 268 -7.71 25.00 15.28
C HIS A 268 -9.10 24.35 15.24
N PRO A 269 -10.15 24.97 15.80
CA PRO A 269 -11.47 24.35 15.93
C PRO A 269 -12.16 24.05 14.60
N GLY A 270 -11.68 24.63 13.48
CA GLY A 270 -12.18 24.36 12.13
C GLY A 270 -11.36 23.34 11.34
N ALA A 271 -10.26 22.82 11.89
CA ALA A 271 -9.44 21.82 11.22
C ALA A 271 -10.25 20.52 11.05
N PHE A 272 -10.18 19.93 9.85
CA PHE A 272 -10.96 18.75 9.46
C PHE A 272 -10.63 17.55 10.37
N GLU A 273 -9.34 17.33 10.61
CA GLU A 273 -8.76 16.29 11.44
C GLU A 273 -9.09 16.40 12.94
N CYS A 274 -9.70 17.52 13.37
CA CYS A 274 -10.19 17.74 14.73
C CYS A 274 -11.70 17.57 14.87
N GLN A 275 -12.44 17.34 13.79
CA GLN A 275 -13.90 17.20 13.84
C GLN A 275 -14.31 15.80 14.30
N SER A 276 -15.23 15.71 15.27
CA SER A 276 -15.82 14.45 15.72
C SER A 276 -14.79 13.35 16.03
N LEU A 277 -13.74 13.71 16.76
CA LEU A 277 -12.57 12.86 17.01
C LEU A 277 -12.96 11.44 17.48
N PRO A 278 -12.35 10.40 16.89
CA PRO A 278 -12.63 9.03 17.28
C PRO A 278 -11.98 8.68 18.62
N SER A 279 -12.50 7.64 19.28
CA SER A 279 -11.74 6.93 20.30
C SER A 279 -10.50 6.31 19.67
N CYS A 280 -9.33 6.55 20.27
CA CYS A 280 -8.05 6.12 19.72
C CYS A 280 -7.25 5.37 20.80
N ALA A 281 -6.74 4.18 20.48
CA ALA A 281 -6.04 3.35 21.47
C ALA A 281 -4.75 4.04 21.93
N HIS A 282 -4.60 4.24 23.25
CA HIS A 282 -3.40 4.81 23.90
C HIS A 282 -3.02 6.25 23.53
N THR A 283 -3.84 6.96 22.73
CA THR A 283 -3.48 8.29 22.24
C THR A 283 -4.72 9.19 22.08
N HIS A 284 -4.48 10.47 21.78
CA HIS A 284 -5.53 11.42 21.44
C HIS A 284 -6.15 11.12 20.06
N GLY A 285 -7.44 11.40 19.89
CA GLY A 285 -8.18 11.11 18.64
C GLY A 285 -7.55 11.69 17.38
N LEU A 286 -6.93 12.88 17.48
CA LEU A 286 -6.20 13.52 16.38
C LEU A 286 -5.12 12.61 15.76
N GLN A 287 -4.45 11.77 16.55
CA GLN A 287 -3.44 10.86 15.98
C GLN A 287 -4.07 9.78 15.09
N CYS A 288 -5.25 9.28 15.44
CA CYS A 288 -5.99 8.35 14.59
C CYS A 288 -6.38 9.03 13.26
N THR A 289 -6.87 10.27 13.30
CA THR A 289 -7.32 10.99 12.10
C THR A 289 -6.14 11.27 11.17
N LEU A 290 -5.00 11.77 11.69
CA LEU A 290 -3.79 12.01 10.90
C LEU A 290 -3.24 10.72 10.27
N LYS A 291 -3.18 9.62 11.03
CA LYS A 291 -2.68 8.34 10.52
C LYS A 291 -3.58 7.73 9.44
N ALA A 292 -4.90 7.90 9.55
CA ALA A 292 -5.82 7.44 8.50
C ALA A 292 -5.65 8.23 7.20
N GLN A 293 -5.49 9.55 7.29
CA GLN A 293 -5.21 10.39 6.13
C GLN A 293 -3.89 10.02 5.46
N ALA A 294 -2.84 9.82 6.27
CA ALA A 294 -1.56 9.29 5.81
C ALA A 294 -1.68 7.91 5.14
N PHE A 295 -2.54 7.04 5.66
CA PHE A 295 -2.70 5.71 5.08
C PHE A 295 -3.33 5.79 3.67
N TRP A 296 -4.31 6.66 3.48
CA TRP A 296 -4.86 6.94 2.14
C TRP A 296 -3.82 7.54 1.20
N HIS A 297 -2.95 8.44 1.69
CA HIS A 297 -1.80 8.92 0.90
C HIS A 297 -0.92 7.76 0.44
N LEU A 298 -0.57 6.82 1.32
CA LEU A 298 0.23 5.64 0.96
C LEU A 298 -0.46 4.82 -0.14
N MET A 299 -1.76 4.56 -0.01
CA MET A 299 -2.51 3.77 -0.98
C MET A 299 -2.65 4.49 -2.33
N ALA A 300 -2.88 5.80 -2.33
CA ALA A 300 -2.92 6.60 -3.55
C ALA A 300 -1.55 6.63 -4.26
N ARG A 301 -0.45 6.75 -3.51
CA ARG A 301 0.92 6.66 -4.05
C ARG A 301 1.16 5.30 -4.69
N MET A 302 0.67 4.22 -4.09
CA MET A 302 0.76 2.88 -4.66
C MET A 302 -0.09 2.71 -5.92
N ALA A 303 -1.24 3.38 -5.97
CA ALA A 303 -2.12 3.39 -7.14
C ALA A 303 -1.48 4.07 -8.37
N GLY A 304 -0.42 4.85 -8.18
CA GLY A 304 0.33 5.52 -9.25
C GLY A 304 0.42 7.04 -9.07
N TRP A 305 -0.16 7.59 -7.99
CA TRP A 305 -0.04 9.01 -7.71
C TRP A 305 1.42 9.41 -7.46
N ASN A 306 1.86 10.48 -8.12
CA ASN A 306 3.22 11.00 -7.96
C ASN A 306 3.43 11.78 -6.65
N GLY A 307 2.36 12.06 -5.89
CA GLY A 307 2.41 12.81 -4.64
C GLY A 307 2.31 14.33 -4.79
N ASN A 308 2.04 14.83 -6.00
CA ASN A 308 1.75 16.25 -6.21
C ASN A 308 0.23 16.45 -6.21
N PRO A 309 -0.31 17.45 -5.48
CA PRO A 309 -1.72 17.78 -5.55
C PRO A 309 -2.11 18.17 -6.98
N THR A 310 -3.40 18.06 -7.31
CA THR A 310 -3.93 18.62 -8.57
C THR A 310 -3.56 20.10 -8.68
N PRO A 311 -3.15 20.58 -9.88
CA PRO A 311 -2.88 21.99 -10.12
C PRO A 311 -4.05 22.91 -9.81
#